data_AF-A0A132NJN7-F1
#
_entry.id   AF-A0A132NJN7-F1
#
_cell.length_a   1.000
_cell.length_b   1.000
_cell.length_c   1.000
_cell.angle_alpha   90.00
_cell.angle_beta   90.00
_cell.angle_gamma   90.00
#
_symmetry.space_group_name_H-M   'P 1'
#
loop_
_entity.id
_entity.type
_entity.pdbx_description
1 polymer ?
#
loop_
_entity_poly.entity_id
_entity_poly.type
_entity_poly.pdbx_seq_one_letter_code
_entity_poly.pdbx_strand_id
1 'polypeptide(L)'
;MARRLDDLTHVEAGGGGPNLMAMLSGNGPSKLSSGTSKGGKHLGPKRPLGHIDESDAQFNDAERKLAELLKSEGKHVKAVPRQENVRTPDALVDGVPTEFKTLTKPNPKTLKYALDSAKGQSGNALIDARGIGMTQENVQKGLELFLKYNPNRMQSIRIVGDDFEIIWP
;
A
#
# COMPACT_ATOMS: atom_id res chain seq x y z
N MET A 1 27.36 -6.53 -59.55
CA MET A 1 27.31 -7.88 -58.97
C MET A 1 25.96 -7.96 -58.28
N ALA A 2 24.96 -8.69 -58.79
CA ALA A 2 24.79 -10.15 -58.70
C ALA A 2 24.64 -10.62 -57.23
N ARG A 3 23.72 -11.50 -56.81
CA ARG A 3 22.46 -12.11 -57.29
C ARG A 3 22.25 -13.30 -56.32
N ARG A 4 20.99 -13.74 -56.13
CA ARG A 4 20.52 -14.94 -55.39
C ARG A 4 20.45 -14.78 -53.86
N LEU A 5 19.36 -15.13 -53.17
CA LEU A 5 18.36 -16.23 -53.31
C LEU A 5 18.85 -17.60 -52.83
N ASP A 6 17.84 -18.38 -52.43
CA ASP A 6 17.80 -19.84 -52.29
C ASP A 6 18.40 -20.43 -51.00
N ASP A 7 17.83 -21.47 -50.36
CA ASP A 7 16.42 -21.92 -50.22
C ASP A 7 16.38 -23.11 -49.21
N LEU A 8 15.19 -23.57 -48.78
CA LEU A 8 14.88 -24.97 -48.34
C LEU A 8 15.69 -25.52 -47.11
N THR A 9 15.37 -26.60 -46.38
CA THR A 9 14.36 -27.70 -46.34
C THR A 9 14.42 -28.32 -44.90
N HIS A 10 13.52 -29.15 -44.33
CA HIS A 10 12.07 -29.43 -44.47
C HIS A 10 11.70 -30.60 -43.52
N VAL A 11 10.59 -30.51 -42.75
CA VAL A 11 9.85 -31.60 -42.03
C VAL A 11 10.59 -32.43 -40.94
N GLU A 12 9.98 -33.25 -40.05
CA GLU A 12 8.63 -33.85 -39.86
C GLU A 12 8.07 -33.52 -38.45
N ALA A 13 6.75 -33.45 -38.13
CA ALA A 13 5.52 -34.18 -38.49
C ALA A 13 5.15 -35.34 -37.53
N GLY A 14 3.86 -35.40 -37.15
CA GLY A 14 3.26 -36.37 -36.20
C GLY A 14 3.20 -35.88 -34.74
N GLY A 15 2.09 -35.97 -34.01
CA GLY A 15 0.73 -36.45 -34.34
C GLY A 15 -0.02 -36.86 -33.07
N GLY A 16 -1.28 -36.44 -32.89
CA GLY A 16 -2.07 -36.80 -31.70
C GLY A 16 -3.31 -35.90 -31.54
N GLY A 17 -4.49 -36.43 -31.85
CA GLY A 17 -5.74 -35.68 -31.94
C GLY A 17 -6.44 -35.38 -30.60
N PRO A 18 -7.62 -34.73 -30.65
CA PRO A 18 -8.35 -34.27 -29.47
C PRO A 18 -9.16 -35.40 -28.82
N ASN A 19 -9.29 -35.35 -27.49
CA ASN A 19 -10.30 -36.15 -26.77
C ASN A 19 -11.54 -35.30 -26.48
N LEU A 20 -12.58 -35.49 -27.30
CA LEU A 20 -13.91 -34.92 -27.11
C LEU A 20 -14.96 -36.03 -27.22
N MET A 21 -15.33 -36.63 -26.08
CA MET A 21 -16.49 -37.52 -25.93
C MET A 21 -16.90 -37.46 -24.44
N ALA A 22 -18.04 -36.87 -24.08
CA ALA A 22 -19.38 -37.50 -24.04
C ALA A 22 -19.44 -38.64 -23.00
N MET A 23 -20.46 -38.80 -22.14
CA MET A 23 -21.87 -38.40 -22.14
C MET A 23 -22.28 -38.03 -20.67
N LEU A 24 -23.39 -37.35 -20.35
CA LEU A 24 -24.78 -37.77 -20.56
C LEU A 24 -25.76 -36.57 -20.47
N SER A 25 -26.73 -36.57 -21.38
CA SER A 25 -27.97 -35.79 -21.25
C SER A 25 -28.90 -36.47 -20.25
N GLY A 26 -29.49 -35.70 -19.33
CA GLY A 26 -30.46 -36.17 -18.33
C GLY A 26 -31.55 -35.12 -18.14
N ASN A 27 -32.66 -35.28 -18.84
CA ASN A 27 -33.78 -34.34 -18.85
C ASN A 27 -34.78 -34.66 -17.73
N GLY A 28 -35.18 -33.67 -16.91
CA GLY A 28 -36.22 -33.87 -15.88
C GLY A 28 -36.35 -32.74 -14.84
N PRO A 29 -37.45 -31.96 -14.86
CA PRO A 29 -37.67 -30.89 -13.88
C PRO A 29 -38.46 -31.39 -12.67
N SER A 30 -38.04 -31.08 -11.43
CA SER A 30 -38.94 -31.19 -10.28
C SER A 30 -38.58 -30.35 -9.06
N LYS A 31 -39.62 -29.63 -8.59
CA LYS A 31 -39.87 -29.07 -7.25
C LYS A 31 -39.02 -27.89 -6.75
N LEU A 32 -39.73 -26.77 -6.63
CA LEU A 32 -39.56 -25.76 -5.59
C LEU A 32 -39.29 -26.42 -4.22
N SER A 33 -38.25 -25.96 -3.52
CA SER A 33 -38.28 -25.87 -2.06
C SER A 33 -38.28 -24.39 -1.67
N SER A 34 -39.42 -23.94 -1.13
CA SER A 34 -39.55 -22.61 -0.54
C SER A 34 -38.70 -22.52 0.73
N GLY A 35 -37.61 -21.76 0.68
CA GLY A 35 -36.68 -21.56 1.80
C GLY A 35 -36.39 -20.07 2.04
N THR A 36 -37.31 -19.37 2.71
CA THR A 36 -37.13 -17.96 3.08
C THR A 36 -36.16 -17.81 4.26
N SER A 37 -34.90 -17.45 4.00
CA SER A 37 -33.97 -17.03 5.07
C SER A 37 -32.84 -16.11 4.61
N LYS A 38 -33.14 -14.80 4.67
CA LYS A 38 -32.25 -13.66 5.01
C LYS A 38 -30.85 -13.61 4.36
N GLY A 39 -30.62 -12.56 3.57
CA GLY A 39 -29.33 -12.27 2.94
C GLY A 39 -28.18 -12.11 3.94
N GLY A 40 -27.31 -13.13 4.01
CA GLY A 40 -25.96 -12.99 4.55
C GLY A 40 -25.14 -12.13 3.60
N LYS A 41 -24.62 -11.00 4.09
CA LYS A 41 -23.66 -10.21 3.31
C LYS A 41 -22.42 -11.07 3.09
N HIS A 42 -22.03 -11.31 1.84
CA HIS A 42 -20.77 -11.95 1.50
C HIS A 42 -19.61 -11.03 1.94
N LEU A 43 -19.21 -11.15 3.21
CA LEU A 43 -17.92 -10.69 3.66
C LEU A 43 -16.89 -11.60 2.99
N GLY A 44 -16.11 -11.04 2.05
CA GLY A 44 -14.95 -11.72 1.50
C GLY A 44 -13.95 -12.11 2.62
N PRO A 45 -12.94 -12.93 2.31
CA PRO A 45 -11.98 -13.39 3.30
C PRO A 45 -11.42 -12.22 4.11
N LYS A 46 -11.71 -12.22 5.42
CA LYS A 46 -11.25 -11.19 6.35
C LYS A 46 -9.72 -11.24 6.33
N ARG A 47 -9.09 -10.22 5.73
CA ARG A 47 -7.63 -10.09 5.73
C ARG A 47 -7.15 -10.19 7.19
N PRO A 48 -6.04 -10.90 7.47
CA PRO A 48 -5.50 -10.90 8.83
C PRO A 48 -5.25 -9.45 9.26
N LEU A 49 -5.71 -9.11 10.46
CA LEU A 49 -5.34 -7.84 11.07
C LEU A 49 -3.84 -7.84 11.30
N GLY A 50 -3.22 -6.68 11.15
CA GLY A 50 -1.81 -6.49 11.44
C GLY A 50 -1.49 -6.58 12.93
N HIS A 51 -0.26 -6.23 13.27
CA HIS A 51 0.25 -6.29 14.64
C HIS A 51 0.97 -4.99 15.02
N ILE A 52 0.90 -4.60 16.29
CA ILE A 52 1.70 -3.51 16.87
C ILE A 52 2.58 -4.10 17.96
N ASP A 53 3.90 -3.97 17.80
CA ASP A 53 4.90 -4.37 18.78
C ASP A 53 5.50 -3.13 19.46
N GLU A 54 5.39 -3.11 20.79
CA GLU A 54 5.93 -2.07 21.69
C GLU A 54 6.82 -2.70 22.79
N SER A 55 7.39 -3.89 22.54
CA SER A 55 8.24 -4.56 23.54
C SER A 55 9.47 -3.74 23.96
N ASP A 56 10.02 -2.99 23.00
CA ASP A 56 11.31 -2.30 23.13
C ASP A 56 11.15 -0.78 23.30
N ALA A 57 9.97 -0.24 22.96
CA ALA A 57 9.63 1.18 23.00
C ALA A 57 8.11 1.37 22.94
N GLN A 58 7.59 2.49 23.46
CA GLN A 58 6.17 2.84 23.38
C GLN A 58 5.94 3.98 22.38
N PHE A 59 4.85 3.90 21.62
CA PHE A 59 4.38 5.04 20.83
C PHE A 59 3.67 6.07 21.71
N ASN A 60 3.80 7.35 21.39
CA ASN A 60 2.87 8.36 21.94
C ASN A 60 1.50 8.31 21.23
N ASP A 61 0.49 9.00 21.77
CA ASP A 61 -0.89 8.98 21.26
C ASP A 61 -1.03 9.32 19.76
N ALA A 62 -0.12 10.13 19.20
CA ALA A 62 -0.18 10.52 17.79
C ALA A 62 0.43 9.43 16.89
N GLU A 63 1.61 8.93 17.24
CA GLU A 63 2.24 7.78 16.59
C GLU A 63 1.34 6.53 16.68
N ARG A 64 0.71 6.31 17.84
CA ARG A 64 -0.17 5.16 18.07
C ARG A 64 -1.37 5.15 17.14
N LYS A 65 -1.95 6.31 16.82
CA LYS A 65 -3.05 6.43 15.83
C LYS A 65 -2.61 6.03 14.42
N LEU A 66 -1.37 6.31 14.04
CA LEU A 66 -0.79 5.88 12.77
C LEU A 66 -0.43 4.38 12.77
N ALA A 67 0.09 3.86 13.89
CA ALA A 67 0.31 2.43 14.07
C ALA A 67 -1.01 1.63 14.02
N GLU A 68 -2.09 2.13 14.64
CA GLU A 68 -3.43 1.54 14.59
C GLU A 68 -4.04 1.56 13.18
N LEU A 69 -3.83 2.65 12.41
CA LEU A 69 -4.20 2.71 10.98
C LEU A 69 -3.50 1.60 10.19
N LEU A 70 -2.17 1.52 10.27
CA LEU A 70 -1.37 0.50 9.60
C LEU A 70 -1.77 -0.92 10.03
N LYS A 71 -2.02 -1.14 11.33
CA LYS A 71 -2.54 -2.43 11.85
C LYS A 71 -3.88 -2.81 11.19
N SER A 72 -4.79 -1.84 11.02
CA SER A 72 -6.08 -2.09 10.36
C SER A 72 -5.96 -2.48 8.89
N GLU A 73 -4.86 -2.07 8.24
CA GLU A 73 -4.53 -2.38 6.84
C GLU A 73 -3.82 -3.75 6.67
N GLY A 74 -3.49 -4.41 7.78
CA GLY A 74 -2.78 -5.70 7.80
C GLY A 74 -1.26 -5.60 8.02
N LYS A 75 -0.74 -4.43 8.38
CA LYS A 75 0.71 -4.19 8.54
C LYS A 75 1.24 -4.59 9.90
N HIS A 76 2.51 -5.03 9.94
CA HIS A 76 3.24 -5.24 11.18
C HIS A 76 4.05 -3.97 11.50
N VAL A 77 3.76 -3.33 12.63
CA VAL A 77 4.40 -2.09 13.07
C VAL A 77 5.16 -2.36 14.37
N LYS A 78 6.46 -2.09 14.41
CA LYS A 78 7.27 -2.16 15.63
C LYS A 78 7.79 -0.78 16.00
N ALA A 79 7.57 -0.35 17.24
CA ALA A 79 8.16 0.88 17.78
C ALA A 79 9.69 0.75 17.91
N VAL A 80 10.43 1.79 17.56
CA VAL A 80 11.89 1.80 17.62
C VAL A 80 12.37 2.61 18.83
N PRO A 81 13.21 2.04 19.72
CA PRO A 81 13.74 2.79 20.85
C PRO A 81 14.67 3.90 20.38
N ARG A 82 14.42 5.11 20.90
CA ARG A 82 15.29 6.27 20.66
C ARG A 82 16.66 6.03 21.29
N GLN A 83 17.72 6.29 20.53
CA GLN A 83 19.10 6.18 21.01
C GLN A 83 19.75 7.57 21.07
N GLU A 84 20.58 7.81 22.08
CA GLU A 84 21.34 9.06 22.16
C GLU A 84 22.36 9.14 21.01
N ASN A 85 22.48 10.33 20.42
CA ASN A 85 23.41 10.64 19.32
C ASN A 85 23.21 9.84 18.01
N VAL A 86 22.16 9.02 17.90
CA VAL A 86 21.79 8.29 16.68
C VAL A 86 20.43 8.76 16.18
N ARG A 87 20.28 8.88 14.86
CA ARG A 87 19.00 9.15 14.20
C ARG A 87 18.24 7.84 14.08
N THR A 88 17.11 7.75 14.77
CA THR A 88 16.22 6.58 14.78
C THR A 88 14.87 6.97 14.17
N PRO A 89 14.28 6.17 13.27
CA PRO A 89 12.90 6.36 12.85
C PRO A 89 11.97 6.12 14.05
N ASP A 90 10.72 6.56 13.95
CA ASP A 90 9.69 6.25 14.96
C ASP A 90 9.31 4.74 14.93
N ALA A 91 9.26 4.12 13.74
CA ALA A 91 8.81 2.72 13.57
C ALA A 91 9.55 1.91 12.50
N LEU A 92 9.43 0.58 12.59
CA LEU A 92 9.60 -0.36 11.48
C LEU A 92 8.21 -0.82 11.01
N VAL A 93 7.87 -0.61 9.73
CA VAL A 93 6.61 -1.05 9.12
C VAL A 93 6.92 -2.16 8.12
N ASP A 94 6.48 -3.39 8.39
CA ASP A 94 6.90 -4.62 7.72
C ASP A 94 8.45 -4.75 7.62
N GLY A 95 9.16 -4.24 8.64
CA GLY A 95 10.63 -4.18 8.67
C GLY A 95 11.25 -2.94 8.01
N VAL A 96 10.47 -2.07 7.37
CA VAL A 96 10.95 -0.84 6.70
C VAL A 96 10.98 0.35 7.68
N PRO A 97 12.15 0.99 7.90
CA PRO A 97 12.26 2.23 8.68
C PRO A 97 11.30 3.31 8.21
N THR A 98 10.41 3.78 9.08
CA THR A 98 9.36 4.76 8.75
C THR A 98 9.24 5.81 9.84
N GLU A 99 9.29 7.08 9.45
CA GLU A 99 9.01 8.22 10.31
C GLU A 99 7.50 8.52 10.34
N PHE A 100 6.95 8.82 11.51
CA PHE A 100 5.56 9.23 11.68
C PHE A 100 5.47 10.73 11.97
N LYS A 101 4.54 11.44 11.33
CA LYS A 101 4.24 12.85 11.66
C LYS A 101 2.75 13.10 11.65
N THR A 102 2.24 13.81 12.65
CA THR A 102 0.88 14.35 12.65
C THR A 102 0.95 15.86 12.44
N LEU A 103 0.24 16.38 11.45
CA LEU A 103 0.19 17.82 11.16
C LEU A 103 -0.80 18.52 12.09
N THR A 104 -0.53 19.79 12.41
CA THR A 104 -1.34 20.60 13.34
C THR A 104 -1.99 21.82 12.70
N LYS A 105 -1.69 22.10 11.42
CA LYS A 105 -2.18 23.28 10.68
C LYS A 105 -2.38 22.96 9.20
N PRO A 106 -3.51 23.35 8.56
CA PRO A 106 -3.81 23.07 7.15
C PRO A 106 -3.06 24.00 6.20
N ASN A 107 -1.73 23.96 6.22
CA ASN A 107 -0.88 24.84 5.41
C ASN A 107 0.17 24.03 4.61
N PRO A 108 0.36 24.28 3.30
CA PRO A 108 1.41 23.64 2.50
C PRO A 108 2.81 23.72 3.12
N LYS A 109 3.16 24.84 3.76
CA LYS A 109 4.45 25.02 4.44
C LYS A 109 4.59 24.11 5.67
N THR A 110 3.50 23.83 6.39
CA THR A 110 3.50 22.91 7.54
C THR A 110 3.84 21.49 7.10
N LEU A 111 3.26 21.01 6.00
CA LEU A 111 3.67 19.73 5.40
C LEU A 111 5.14 19.75 4.97
N LYS A 112 5.57 20.79 4.22
CA LYS A 112 6.96 20.93 3.77
C LYS A 112 7.96 20.87 4.92
N TYR A 113 7.68 21.52 6.04
CA TYR A 113 8.54 21.49 7.23
C TYR A 113 8.49 20.14 7.98
N ALA A 114 7.33 19.46 8.02
CA ALA A 114 7.26 18.11 8.56
C ALA A 114 8.13 17.13 7.75
N LEU A 115 8.10 17.24 6.41
CA LEU A 115 8.95 16.44 5.51
C LEU A 115 10.44 16.80 5.63
N ASP A 116 10.78 18.08 5.79
CA ASP A 116 12.17 18.51 6.07
C ASP A 116 12.71 17.95 7.41
N SER A 117 11.84 17.70 8.38
CA SER A 117 12.23 17.01 9.61
C SER A 117 12.33 15.49 9.38
N ALA A 118 11.37 14.89 8.67
CA ALA A 118 11.28 13.46 8.47
C ALA A 118 12.46 12.87 7.67
N LYS A 119 12.92 13.56 6.61
CA LYS A 119 14.15 13.21 5.84
C LYS A 119 15.43 13.17 6.69
N GLY A 120 15.34 13.65 7.93
CA GLY A 120 16.41 13.60 8.92
C GLY A 120 16.52 12.23 9.60
N GLN A 121 15.42 11.51 9.78
CA GLN A 121 15.35 10.26 10.53
C GLN A 121 15.18 9.03 9.64
N SER A 122 14.39 9.13 8.57
CA SER A 122 14.15 8.02 7.63
C SER A 122 14.05 8.48 6.19
N GLY A 123 14.25 7.55 5.25
CA GLY A 123 13.85 7.70 3.85
C GLY A 123 12.35 7.51 3.62
N ASN A 124 11.61 6.92 4.56
CA ASN A 124 10.16 6.68 4.42
C ASN A 124 9.39 7.46 5.49
N ALA A 125 8.26 8.06 5.12
CA ALA A 125 7.41 8.81 6.05
C ALA A 125 5.92 8.52 5.88
N LEU A 126 5.20 8.45 7.00
CA LEU A 126 3.74 8.44 7.07
C LEU A 126 3.25 9.71 7.79
N ILE A 127 2.48 10.51 7.08
CA ILE A 127 1.99 11.82 7.51
C ILE A 127 0.48 11.77 7.73
N ASP A 128 0.03 12.00 8.95
CA ASP A 128 -1.37 12.25 9.28
C ASP A 128 -1.70 13.73 9.04
N ALA A 129 -2.64 13.99 8.12
CA ALA A 129 -3.18 15.31 7.82
C ALA A 129 -4.70 15.38 8.09
N ARG A 130 -5.28 14.38 8.77
CA ARG A 130 -6.70 14.31 9.15
C ARG A 130 -7.05 15.28 10.28
N GLY A 131 -8.32 15.63 10.38
CA GLY A 131 -8.91 16.39 11.48
C GLY A 131 -8.49 17.86 11.57
N ILE A 132 -7.64 18.33 10.66
CA ILE A 132 -7.13 19.71 10.63
C ILE A 132 -7.65 20.55 9.45
N GLY A 133 -8.49 19.98 8.58
CA GLY A 133 -9.01 20.66 7.39
C GLY A 133 -7.95 20.89 6.30
N MET A 134 -6.96 20.01 6.20
CA MET A 134 -5.97 20.04 5.13
C MET A 134 -6.64 19.57 3.83
N THR A 135 -6.45 20.28 2.72
CA THR A 135 -6.95 19.87 1.39
C THR A 135 -5.88 19.12 0.59
N GLN A 136 -6.32 18.25 -0.33
CA GLN A 136 -5.41 17.54 -1.24
C GLN A 136 -4.51 18.50 -2.03
N GLU A 137 -5.05 19.62 -2.51
CA GLU A 137 -4.31 20.67 -3.22
C GLU A 137 -3.21 21.30 -2.35
N ASN A 138 -3.49 21.55 -1.06
CA ASN A 138 -2.50 22.09 -0.13
C ASN A 138 -1.39 21.05 0.17
N VAL A 139 -1.74 19.76 0.21
CA VAL A 139 -0.76 18.67 0.32
C VAL A 139 0.12 18.60 -0.92
N GLN A 140 -0.45 18.63 -2.13
CA GLN A 140 0.30 18.62 -3.39
C GLN A 140 1.30 19.79 -3.43
N LYS A 141 0.86 21.03 -3.18
CA LYS A 141 1.74 22.21 -3.11
C LYS A 141 2.87 22.05 -2.07
N GLY A 142 2.56 21.49 -0.90
CA GLY A 142 3.55 21.27 0.17
C GLY A 142 4.59 20.20 -0.20
N LEU A 143 4.14 19.13 -0.85
CA LEU A 143 4.98 18.05 -1.38
C LEU A 143 5.87 18.56 -2.52
N GLU A 144 5.31 19.20 -3.55
CA GLU A 144 6.06 19.80 -4.66
C GLU A 144 7.17 20.75 -4.17
N LEU A 145 6.84 21.63 -3.22
CA LEU A 145 7.82 22.51 -2.57
C LEU A 145 8.92 21.73 -1.85
N PHE A 146 8.57 20.67 -1.11
CA PHE A 146 9.57 19.82 -0.47
C PHE A 146 10.51 19.17 -1.50
N LEU A 147 9.95 18.56 -2.55
CA LEU A 147 10.69 17.82 -3.58
C LEU A 147 11.63 18.73 -4.39
N LYS A 148 11.17 19.94 -4.74
CA LYS A 148 11.97 20.95 -5.44
C LYS A 148 13.28 21.29 -4.72
N TYR A 149 13.27 21.30 -3.38
CA TYR A 149 14.45 21.63 -2.56
C TYR A 149 15.17 20.39 -2.00
N ASN A 150 14.57 19.20 -2.09
CA ASN A 150 15.08 17.96 -1.50
C ASN A 150 15.02 16.77 -2.48
N PRO A 151 15.55 16.90 -3.72
CA PRO A 151 15.55 15.80 -4.67
C PRO A 151 16.27 14.58 -4.08
N ASN A 152 15.69 13.40 -4.26
CA ASN A 152 16.22 12.10 -3.83
C ASN A 152 16.52 11.97 -2.32
N ARG A 153 15.92 12.81 -1.47
CA ARG A 153 16.09 12.75 0.00
C ARG A 153 15.13 11.82 0.73
N MET A 154 14.13 11.30 0.03
CA MET A 154 13.10 10.39 0.51
C MET A 154 12.93 9.27 -0.52
N GLN A 155 12.67 8.06 -0.03
CA GLN A 155 12.35 6.85 -0.79
C GLN A 155 10.83 6.68 -0.95
N SER A 156 10.05 6.98 0.08
CA SER A 156 8.59 7.00 0.02
C SER A 156 7.98 7.98 1.04
N ILE A 157 6.80 8.49 0.72
CA ILE A 157 6.00 9.39 1.53
C ILE A 157 4.54 9.00 1.32
N ARG A 158 3.85 8.69 2.40
CA ARG A 158 2.41 8.47 2.42
C ARG A 158 1.76 9.58 3.26
N ILE A 159 0.79 10.29 2.70
CA ILE A 159 0.03 11.34 3.38
C ILE A 159 -1.45 10.96 3.36
N VAL A 160 -2.05 10.88 4.55
CA VAL A 160 -3.45 10.52 4.74
C VAL A 160 -4.22 11.76 5.18
N GLY A 161 -5.16 12.21 4.36
CA GLY A 161 -6.09 13.29 4.64
C GLY A 161 -7.46 12.77 5.10
N ASP A 162 -8.41 13.69 5.31
CA ASP A 162 -9.77 13.36 5.74
C ASP A 162 -10.56 12.57 4.68
N ASP A 163 -10.37 12.91 3.41
CA ASP A 163 -11.07 12.34 2.25
C ASP A 163 -10.13 11.95 1.08
N PHE A 164 -8.81 12.07 1.28
CA PHE A 164 -7.80 11.75 0.26
C PHE A 164 -6.61 10.98 0.84
N GLU A 165 -5.88 10.33 -0.06
CA GLU A 165 -4.58 9.72 0.19
C GLU A 165 -3.61 10.11 -0.93
N ILE A 166 -2.35 10.40 -0.58
CA ILE A 166 -1.26 10.63 -1.53
C ILE A 166 -0.09 9.72 -1.16
N ILE A 167 0.42 9.00 -2.15
CA ILE A 167 1.61 8.14 -2.06
C ILE A 167 2.62 8.68 -3.09
N TRP A 168 3.88 8.83 -2.69
CA TRP A 168 4.94 9.37 -3.54
C TRP A 168 6.33 8.90 -3.08
N PRO A 169 7.25 8.56 -4.00
CA PRO A 169 6.95 7.82 -5.23
C PRO A 169 6.29 6.47 -4.92
#